data_AF-A0A0N4YUE7-F1
#
_entry.id   AF-A0A0N4YUE7-F1
#
_cell.length_a   1.000
_cell.length_b   1.000
_cell.length_c   1.000
_cell.angle_alpha   90.00
_cell.angle_beta   90.00
_cell.angle_gamma   90.00
#
_symmetry.space_group_name_H-M   'P 1'
#
loop_
_entity.id
_entity.type
_entity.pdbx_description
1 polymer ?
#
loop_
_entity_poly.entity_id
_entity_poly.type
_entity_poly.pdbx_seq_one_letter_code
_entity_poly.pdbx_strand_id
1 'polypeptide(L)'
;MTAVMNIGYSSLSDVRIAQTSFDVVTSTQSAPFDIVRMELDGERIGNSLSPEVGDIMSGSSKRITYHITTPGQTAKIVNMSMVVTIEGVLTTVEDQHVYVIKAAASEKGGFIVSSVSNPEPVFFFRPDIGSIINIVPLESVASQVKTIDDPKKRTVIASFRNQ
;
A
#
# COMPACT_ATOMS: atom_id res chain seq x y z
N MET A 1 3.54 3.43 -3.21
CA MET A 1 2.08 3.51 -3.44
C MET A 1 1.49 4.27 -2.27
N THR A 2 0.54 5.15 -2.53
CA THR A 2 -0.15 5.97 -1.52
C THR A 2 -1.65 5.77 -1.67
N ALA A 3 -2.39 5.84 -0.57
CA ALA A 3 -3.85 5.96 -0.59
C ALA A 3 -4.24 7.24 0.13
N VAL A 4 -5.11 8.04 -0.49
CA VAL A 4 -5.74 9.20 0.15
C VAL A 4 -7.12 8.75 0.61
N MET A 5 -7.35 8.73 1.91
CA MET A 5 -8.60 8.22 2.51
C MET A 5 -9.44 9.37 3.03
N ASN A 6 -10.73 9.35 2.71
CA ASN A 6 -11.72 10.22 3.35
C ASN A 6 -12.42 9.46 4.47
N ILE A 7 -11.95 9.66 5.70
CA ILE A 7 -12.54 9.07 6.91
C ILE A 7 -13.70 9.90 7.47
N GLY A 8 -13.97 11.08 6.91
CA GLY A 8 -15.04 11.96 7.33
C GLY A 8 -16.43 11.50 6.87
N TYR A 9 -17.46 12.12 7.42
CA TYR A 9 -18.87 11.84 7.11
C TYR A 9 -19.39 12.54 5.85
N SER A 10 -18.61 13.44 5.25
CA SER A 10 -18.96 14.17 4.02
C SER A 10 -17.99 13.83 2.90
N SER A 11 -18.48 13.82 1.65
CA SER A 11 -17.61 13.70 0.47
C SER A 11 -16.67 14.89 0.36
N LEU A 12 -15.47 14.65 -0.17
CA LEU A 12 -14.49 15.67 -0.51
C LEU A 12 -14.52 15.89 -2.02
N SER A 13 -14.50 17.16 -2.45
CA SER A 13 -14.50 17.54 -3.86
C SER A 13 -13.22 18.27 -4.26
N ASP A 14 -12.87 18.16 -5.55
CA ASP A 14 -11.66 18.76 -6.14
C ASP A 14 -10.40 18.46 -5.31
N VAL A 15 -10.21 17.19 -4.93
CA VAL A 15 -9.01 16.76 -4.21
C VAL A 15 -7.85 16.73 -5.19
N ARG A 16 -6.74 17.38 -4.82
CA ARG A 16 -5.52 17.42 -5.61
C ARG A 16 -4.29 17.22 -4.74
N ILE A 17 -3.27 16.62 -5.33
CA ILE A 17 -1.96 16.57 -4.70
C ILE A 17 -1.22 17.85 -5.09
N ALA A 18 -0.93 18.71 -4.12
CA ALA A 18 -0.14 19.91 -4.35
C ALA A 18 1.35 19.58 -4.49
N GLN A 19 1.83 18.63 -3.68
CA GLN A 19 3.23 18.20 -3.70
C GLN A 19 3.34 16.75 -3.23
N THR A 20 4.18 15.97 -3.92
CA THR A 20 4.68 14.69 -3.41
C THR A 20 6.19 14.79 -3.29
N SER A 21 6.78 14.26 -2.22
CA SER A 21 8.24 14.21 -2.05
C SER A 21 8.66 12.81 -1.63
N PHE A 22 9.82 12.38 -2.13
CA PHE A 22 10.38 11.05 -1.87
C PHE A 22 11.82 11.20 -1.38
N ASP A 23 12.12 10.56 -0.27
CA ASP A 23 13.50 10.36 0.14
C ASP A 23 13.94 8.99 -0.37
N VAL A 24 14.69 9.01 -1.47
CA VAL A 24 15.24 7.81 -2.10
C VAL A 24 16.72 7.75 -1.78
N VAL A 25 17.18 6.63 -1.22
CA VAL A 25 18.58 6.48 -0.79
C VAL A 25 19.16 5.16 -1.28
N THR A 26 20.45 5.19 -1.60
CA THR A 26 21.30 3.99 -1.65
C THR A 26 21.70 3.60 -0.22
N SER A 27 22.65 2.68 -0.04
CA SER A 27 23.11 2.23 1.28
C SER A 27 23.54 3.37 2.22
N THR A 28 23.96 4.53 1.71
CA THR A 28 24.50 5.62 2.54
C THR A 28 24.20 7.04 2.03
N GLN A 29 23.57 7.22 0.86
CA GLN A 29 23.45 8.54 0.22
C GLN A 29 22.14 8.68 -0.56
N SER A 30 21.66 9.92 -0.73
CA SER A 30 20.53 10.24 -1.59
C SER A 30 20.76 9.72 -3.01
N ALA A 31 19.72 9.14 -3.61
CA ALA A 31 19.75 8.48 -4.89
C ALA A 31 18.88 9.26 -5.89
N PRO A 32 19.40 9.66 -7.06
CA PRO A 32 18.55 10.18 -8.12
C PRO A 32 17.52 9.13 -8.56
N PHE A 33 16.33 9.63 -8.90
CA PHE A 33 15.20 8.82 -9.35
C PHE A 33 14.35 9.58 -10.35
N ASP A 34 13.65 8.85 -11.21
CA ASP A 34 12.67 9.39 -12.15
C ASP A 34 11.31 8.74 -11.94
N ILE A 35 10.24 9.51 -12.17
CA ILE A 35 8.87 8.98 -12.19
C ILE A 35 8.52 8.65 -13.63
N VAL A 36 8.43 7.35 -13.89
CA VAL A 36 8.17 6.81 -15.23
C VAL A 36 6.68 6.89 -15.57
N ARG A 37 5.83 6.59 -14.59
CA ARG A 37 4.38 6.68 -14.72
C ARG A 37 3.70 6.80 -13.36
N MET A 38 2.50 7.35 -13.39
CA MET A 38 1.59 7.41 -12.27
C MET A 38 0.23 6.87 -12.66
N GLU A 39 -0.42 6.23 -11.70
CA GLU A 39 -1.76 5.66 -11.86
C GLU A 39 -2.66 6.16 -10.72
N LEU A 40 -3.90 6.52 -11.05
CA LEU A 40 -5.00 6.78 -10.12
C LEU A 40 -5.99 5.63 -10.23
N ASP A 41 -6.23 4.91 -9.14
CA ASP A 41 -7.08 3.71 -9.09
C ASP A 41 -6.73 2.63 -10.12
N GLY A 42 -5.50 2.66 -10.66
CA GLY A 42 -5.00 1.75 -11.70
C GLY A 42 -5.06 2.31 -13.12
N GLU A 43 -5.69 3.47 -13.31
CA GLU A 43 -5.72 4.19 -14.58
C GLU A 43 -4.55 5.16 -14.69
N ARG A 44 -3.88 5.21 -15.84
CA ARG A 44 -2.70 6.04 -16.04
C ARG A 44 -3.07 7.52 -16.10
N ILE A 45 -2.49 8.34 -15.22
CA ILE A 45 -2.76 9.79 -15.12
C ILE A 45 -1.59 10.69 -15.56
N GLY A 46 -0.47 10.09 -15.97
CA GLY A 46 0.72 10.82 -16.46
C GLY A 46 1.97 10.56 -15.62
N ASN A 47 2.79 11.58 -15.43
CA ASN A 47 4.06 11.54 -14.68
C ASN A 47 4.30 12.79 -13.79
N SER A 48 3.26 13.59 -13.54
CA SER A 48 3.36 14.78 -12.69
C SER A 48 3.22 14.43 -11.20
N LEU A 49 4.11 14.96 -10.37
CA LEU A 49 4.11 14.82 -8.90
C LEU A 49 2.92 15.50 -8.19
N SER A 50 2.09 16.22 -8.93
CA SER A 50 0.92 16.96 -8.44
C SER A 50 -0.37 16.56 -9.18
N PRO A 51 -0.77 15.27 -9.15
CA PRO A 51 -1.96 14.82 -9.89
C PRO A 51 -3.26 15.35 -9.29
N GLU A 52 -4.25 15.50 -10.17
CA GLU A 52 -5.65 15.62 -9.76
C GLU A 52 -6.16 14.26 -9.29
N VAL A 53 -6.78 14.22 -8.11
CA VAL A 53 -7.36 13.01 -7.51
C VAL A 53 -8.87 12.96 -7.76
N GLY A 54 -9.53 14.12 -7.83
CA GLY A 54 -10.96 14.26 -8.06
C GLY A 54 -11.77 14.12 -6.77
N ASP A 55 -12.99 13.62 -6.87
CA ASP A 55 -13.88 13.46 -5.72
C ASP A 55 -13.56 12.18 -4.92
N ILE A 56 -13.63 12.29 -3.58
CA ILE A 56 -13.48 11.16 -2.65
C ILE A 56 -14.72 11.07 -1.76
N MET A 57 -15.54 10.05 -1.99
CA MET A 57 -16.75 9.79 -1.20
C MET A 57 -16.41 9.52 0.27
N SER A 58 -17.35 9.86 1.16
CA SER A 58 -17.24 9.52 2.59
C SER A 58 -16.96 8.03 2.79
N GLY A 59 -15.99 7.70 3.65
CA GLY A 59 -15.57 6.33 3.96
C GLY A 59 -14.83 5.62 2.82
N SER A 60 -14.48 6.32 1.74
CA SER A 60 -13.77 5.75 0.59
C SER A 60 -12.33 6.27 0.50
N SER A 61 -11.55 5.65 -0.39
CA SER A 61 -10.17 6.06 -0.67
C SER A 61 -9.92 6.15 -2.16
N LYS A 62 -8.85 6.87 -2.52
CA LYS A 62 -8.27 6.91 -3.86
C LYS A 62 -6.84 6.42 -3.79
N ARG A 63 -6.48 5.48 -4.68
CA ARG A 63 -5.13 4.90 -4.74
C ARG A 63 -4.29 5.62 -5.78
N ILE A 64 -3.12 6.08 -5.37
CA ILE A 64 -2.10 6.63 -6.26
C ILE A 64 -0.89 5.70 -6.29
N THR A 65 -0.56 5.20 -7.47
CA THR A 65 0.63 4.35 -7.69
C THR A 65 1.69 5.14 -8.44
N TYR A 66 2.87 5.25 -7.84
CA TYR A 66 4.05 5.86 -8.45
C TYR A 66 4.99 4.76 -8.93
N HIS A 67 5.37 4.80 -10.20
CA HIS A 67 6.38 3.93 -10.76
C HIS A 67 7.67 4.71 -10.88
N ILE A 68 8.59 4.43 -9.95
CA ILE A 68 9.86 5.11 -9.83
C ILE A 68 10.96 4.20 -10.37
N THR A 69 11.87 4.77 -11.15
CA THR A 69 13.11 4.11 -11.58
C THR A 69 14.31 4.82 -10.98
N THR A 70 15.36 4.05 -10.66
CA THR A 70 16.64 4.54 -10.17
C THR A 70 17.73 4.08 -11.13
N PRO A 71 18.02 4.87 -12.19
CA PRO A 71 18.89 4.41 -13.27
C PRO A 71 20.27 3.98 -12.77
N GLY A 72 20.67 2.76 -13.13
CA GLY A 72 22.02 2.24 -12.84
C GLY A 72 22.29 1.86 -11.38
N GLN A 73 21.30 1.90 -10.49
CA GLN A 73 21.51 1.60 -9.08
C GLN A 73 20.27 1.01 -8.40
N THR A 74 20.51 0.21 -7.36
CA THR A 74 19.44 -0.21 -6.43
C THR A 74 19.34 0.80 -5.31
N ALA A 75 18.17 1.41 -5.16
CA ALA A 75 17.87 2.33 -4.08
C ALA A 75 16.58 1.93 -3.36
N LYS A 76 16.38 2.51 -2.17
CA LYS A 76 15.20 2.29 -1.34
C LYS A 76 14.52 3.62 -1.09
N ILE A 77 13.20 3.62 -1.14
CA ILE A 77 12.41 4.74 -0.63
C ILE A 77 12.36 4.58 0.89
N VAL A 78 12.98 5.50 1.62
CA VAL A 78 12.99 5.49 3.09
C VAL A 78 11.90 6.38 3.67
N ASN A 79 11.45 7.37 2.90
CA ASN A 79 10.36 8.24 3.28
C ASN A 79 9.62 8.73 2.05
N MET A 80 8.36 9.09 2.24
CA MET A 80 7.51 9.71 1.24
C MET A 80 6.63 10.70 1.99
N SER A 81 6.37 11.88 1.46
CA SER A 81 5.41 12.83 2.04
C SER A 81 4.53 13.42 0.95
N MET A 82 3.34 13.84 1.35
CA MET A 82 2.33 14.34 0.43
C MET A 82 1.59 15.51 1.04
N VAL A 83 1.34 16.51 0.21
CA VAL A 83 0.56 17.69 0.55
C VAL A 83 -0.67 17.70 -0.36
N VAL A 84 -1.84 17.83 0.24
CA VAL A 84 -3.13 17.73 -0.45
C VAL A 84 -3.87 19.06 -0.34
N THR A 85 -4.58 19.43 -1.39
CA THR A 85 -5.58 20.50 -1.38
C THR A 85 -6.96 19.92 -1.62
N ILE A 86 -7.97 20.49 -0.97
CA ILE A 86 -9.39 20.18 -1.16
C ILE A 86 -10.06 21.49 -1.53
N GLU A 87 -10.72 21.54 -2.68
CA GLU A 87 -11.33 22.78 -3.21
C GLU A 87 -10.33 23.97 -3.24
N GLY A 88 -9.07 23.68 -3.58
CA GLY A 88 -7.97 24.66 -3.63
C GLY A 88 -7.41 25.10 -2.26
N VAL A 89 -7.95 24.60 -1.15
CA VAL A 89 -7.46 24.92 0.20
C VAL A 89 -6.50 23.85 0.70
N LEU A 90 -5.33 24.28 1.16
CA LEU A 90 -4.34 23.39 1.79
C LEU A 90 -4.96 22.73 3.02
N THR A 91 -5.06 21.40 3.00
CA THR A 91 -5.67 20.65 4.10
C THR A 91 -4.60 19.83 4.82
N THR A 92 -4.61 19.87 6.14
CA THR A 92 -3.75 19.02 6.96
C THR A 92 -4.21 17.58 6.85
N VAL A 93 -3.35 16.70 6.36
CA VAL A 93 -3.56 15.25 6.44
C VAL A 93 -3.40 14.86 7.91
N GLU A 94 -4.45 14.29 8.51
CA GLU A 94 -4.47 13.97 9.94
C GLU A 94 -3.46 12.90 10.33
N ASP A 95 -3.17 11.98 9.40
CA ASP A 95 -2.35 10.82 9.68
C ASP A 95 -1.60 10.33 8.44
N GLN A 96 -0.33 9.98 8.61
CA GLN A 96 0.53 9.50 7.54
C GLN A 96 1.35 8.29 8.00
N HIS A 97 1.09 7.14 7.37
CA HIS A 97 1.79 5.90 7.66
C HIS A 97 2.56 5.40 6.44
N VAL A 98 3.83 5.05 6.63
CA VAL A 98 4.69 4.48 5.59
C VAL A 98 4.94 3.01 5.89
N TYR A 99 4.61 2.15 4.92
CA TYR A 99 4.76 0.71 5.03
C TYR A 99 5.70 0.14 3.97
N VAL A 100 6.45 -0.90 4.34
CA VAL A 100 7.32 -1.67 3.45
C VAL A 100 6.65 -2.99 3.10
N ILE A 101 6.65 -3.33 1.81
CA ILE A 101 6.17 -4.63 1.34
C ILE A 101 7.15 -5.72 1.77
N LYS A 102 6.65 -6.72 2.52
CA LYS A 102 7.37 -7.92 2.94
C LYS A 102 7.15 -9.08 1.98
N ALA A 103 5.93 -9.22 1.49
CA ALA A 103 5.55 -10.25 0.52
C ALA A 103 4.36 -9.78 -0.32
N ALA A 104 4.24 -10.30 -1.55
CA ALA A 104 3.07 -10.10 -2.40
C ALA A 104 2.32 -11.42 -2.53
N ALA A 105 1.03 -11.44 -2.19
CA ALA A 105 0.18 -12.61 -2.46
C ALA A 105 -0.12 -12.72 -3.97
N SER A 106 -0.36 -11.59 -4.62
CA SER A 106 -0.29 -11.35 -6.07
C SER A 106 -0.45 -9.83 -6.32
N GLU A 107 -0.10 -9.32 -7.51
CA GLU A 107 -0.20 -7.87 -7.82
C GLU A 107 -1.60 -7.29 -7.59
N LYS A 108 -2.66 -8.11 -7.78
CA LYS A 108 -4.05 -7.74 -7.50
C LYS A 108 -4.56 -8.23 -6.16
N GLY A 109 -3.96 -9.29 -5.61
CA GLY A 109 -4.41 -9.96 -4.40
C GLY A 109 -4.00 -9.24 -3.12
N GLY A 110 -3.00 -8.36 -3.18
CA GLY A 110 -2.56 -7.55 -2.05
C GLY A 110 -1.20 -7.94 -1.51
N PHE A 111 -0.76 -7.17 -0.51
CA PHE A 111 0.60 -7.16 -0.02
C PHE A 111 0.62 -7.37 1.50
N ILE A 112 1.52 -8.22 1.97
CA ILE A 112 1.91 -8.23 3.38
C ILE A 112 2.90 -7.08 3.56
N VAL A 113 2.59 -6.17 4.47
CA VAL A 113 3.37 -4.96 4.72
C VAL A 113 3.70 -4.82 6.21
N SER A 114 4.76 -4.09 6.55
CA SER A 114 5.03 -3.67 7.93
C SER A 114 5.34 -2.18 7.96
N SER A 115 5.18 -1.53 9.12
CA SER A 115 5.67 -0.16 9.26
C SER A 115 7.19 -0.09 9.03
N VAL A 116 7.67 1.03 8.49
CA VAL A 116 9.11 1.30 8.38
C VAL A 116 9.74 1.43 9.77
N SER A 117 9.04 2.07 10.71
CA SER A 117 9.53 2.33 12.06
C SER A 117 9.40 1.12 13.00
N ASN A 118 8.45 0.22 12.74
CA ASN A 118 8.25 -0.99 13.51
C ASN A 118 7.93 -2.18 12.59
N PRO A 119 8.87 -3.13 12.40
CA PRO A 119 8.68 -4.24 11.46
C PRO A 119 7.67 -5.29 11.91
N GLU A 120 7.25 -5.28 13.18
CA GLU A 120 6.13 -6.09 13.70
C GLU A 120 5.17 -5.19 14.49
N PRO A 121 3.83 -5.27 14.30
CA PRO A 121 3.09 -6.30 13.56
C PRO A 121 3.10 -6.11 12.04
N VAL A 122 2.72 -7.17 11.32
CA VAL A 122 2.50 -7.15 9.88
C VAL A 122 1.02 -6.93 9.55
N PHE A 123 0.77 -6.27 8.43
CA PHE A 123 -0.56 -5.90 7.96
C PHE A 123 -0.79 -6.43 6.55
N PHE A 124 -2.05 -6.64 6.20
CA PHE A 124 -2.48 -6.96 4.85
C PHE A 124 -3.00 -5.69 4.19
N PHE A 125 -2.29 -5.23 3.17
CA PHE A 125 -2.69 -4.10 2.36
C PHE A 125 -3.45 -4.58 1.13
N ARG A 126 -4.68 -4.07 0.98
CA ARG A 126 -5.61 -4.28 -0.12
C ARG A 126 -5.51 -3.12 -1.13
N PRO A 127 -4.79 -3.31 -2.24
CA PRO A 127 -4.56 -2.24 -3.21
C PRO A 127 -5.82 -1.85 -4.00
N ASP A 128 -6.81 -2.74 -4.11
CA ASP A 128 -8.06 -2.49 -4.82
C ASP A 128 -8.92 -1.40 -4.16
N ILE A 129 -8.90 -1.33 -2.83
CA ILE A 129 -9.72 -0.40 -2.03
C ILE A 129 -8.88 0.54 -1.17
N GLY A 130 -7.56 0.51 -1.31
CA GLY A 130 -6.63 1.32 -0.53
C GLY A 130 -6.76 1.11 0.99
N SER A 131 -6.90 -0.13 1.46
CA SER A 131 -7.15 -0.44 2.88
C SER A 131 -6.02 -1.27 3.50
N ILE A 132 -5.73 -1.03 4.78
CA ILE A 132 -4.75 -1.80 5.57
C ILE A 132 -5.48 -2.49 6.71
N ILE A 133 -5.25 -3.79 6.86
CA ILE A 133 -5.91 -4.65 7.85
C ILE A 133 -4.83 -5.34 8.68
N ASN A 134 -5.04 -5.43 10.00
CA ASN A 134 -4.11 -6.15 10.87
C ASN A 134 -4.10 -7.65 10.55
N ILE A 135 -2.92 -8.28 10.47
CA ILE A 135 -2.80 -9.73 10.33
C ILE A 135 -2.55 -10.32 11.72
N VAL A 136 -3.40 -11.26 12.12
CA VAL A 136 -3.16 -12.04 13.33
C VAL A 136 -2.30 -13.26 12.96
N PRO A 137 -1.05 -13.36 13.46
CA PRO A 137 -0.23 -14.54 13.22
C PRO A 137 -0.89 -15.75 13.89
N LEU A 138 -1.00 -16.83 13.11
CA LEU A 138 -1.53 -18.09 13.58
C LEU A 138 -0.40 -19.09 13.81
N GLU A 139 -0.41 -19.76 14.96
CA GLU A 139 0.50 -20.86 15.27
C GLU A 139 -0.14 -22.18 14.84
N SER A 140 0.60 -22.99 14.06
CA SER A 140 0.16 -24.33 13.67
C SER A 140 0.14 -25.24 14.91
N VAL A 141 -1.03 -25.80 15.22
CA VAL A 141 -1.21 -26.70 16.38
C VAL A 141 -1.03 -28.16 15.98
N ALA A 142 -1.73 -28.59 14.92
CA ALA A 142 -1.71 -29.97 14.47
C ALA A 142 -2.13 -30.05 13.00
N SER A 143 -1.65 -31.07 12.28
CA SER A 143 -2.20 -31.45 10.98
C SER A 143 -2.45 -32.95 10.91
N GLN A 144 -3.55 -33.35 10.27
CA GLN A 144 -3.92 -34.73 10.03
C GLN A 144 -4.26 -34.90 8.55
N VAL A 145 -3.62 -35.88 7.90
CA VAL A 145 -3.97 -36.27 6.53
C VAL A 145 -5.14 -37.23 6.59
N LYS A 146 -6.26 -36.87 5.96
CA LYS A 146 -7.41 -37.75 5.80
C LYS A 146 -7.20 -38.54 4.52
N THR A 147 -7.05 -39.85 4.65
CA THR A 147 -7.04 -40.76 3.50
C THR A 147 -8.43 -40.73 2.88
N ILE A 148 -8.49 -40.40 1.59
CA ILE A 148 -9.69 -40.45 0.77
C ILE A 148 -9.52 -41.61 -0.22
N ASP A 149 -10.62 -42.22 -0.64
CA ASP A 149 -10.61 -43.37 -1.55
C ASP A 149 -9.99 -43.06 -2.92
N ASP A 150 -9.83 -41.77 -3.26
CA ASP A 150 -9.14 -41.32 -4.48
C ASP A 150 -7.62 -41.15 -4.22
N PRO A 151 -6.75 -42.02 -4.77
CA PRO A 151 -5.30 -41.95 -4.56
C PRO A 151 -4.64 -40.68 -5.14
N LYS A 152 -5.35 -39.91 -5.97
CA LYS A 152 -4.85 -38.64 -6.52
C LYS A 152 -5.21 -37.42 -5.66
N LYS A 153 -6.04 -37.57 -4.63
CA LYS A 153 -6.44 -36.48 -3.75
C LYS A 153 -5.95 -36.73 -2.33
N ARG A 154 -5.35 -35.71 -1.73
CA ARG A 154 -5.02 -35.70 -0.30
C ARG A 154 -5.78 -34.55 0.35
N THR A 155 -6.54 -34.86 1.39
CA THR A 155 -7.13 -33.83 2.26
C THR A 155 -6.25 -33.70 3.49
N VAL A 156 -5.80 -32.48 3.77
CA VAL A 156 -5.08 -32.17 5.01
C VAL A 156 -6.01 -31.32 5.88
N ILE A 157 -6.29 -31.79 7.08
CA ILE A 157 -6.96 -31.01 8.12
C ILE A 157 -5.85 -30.38 8.94
N ALA A 158 -5.78 -29.05 8.96
CA ALA A 158 -4.83 -28.31 9.77
C ALA A 158 -5.59 -27.47 10.81
N SER A 159 -5.06 -27.44 12.03
CA SER A 159 -5.59 -26.65 13.15
C SER A 159 -4.59 -25.57 13.53
N PHE A 160 -5.09 -24.38 13.78
CA PHE A 160 -4.28 -23.21 14.11
C PHE A 160 -4.86 -22.51 15.35
N ARG A 161 -4.01 -21.82 16.11
CA ARG A 161 -4.43 -20.94 17.22
C ARG A 161 -3.83 -19.54 17.05
N ASN A 162 -4.46 -18.53 17.63
CA ASN A 162 -3.87 -17.20 17.72
C ASN A 162 -2.63 -17.27 18.62
N GLN A 163 -1.56 -16.56 18.26
CA GLN A 163 -0.45 -16.28 19.17
C GLN A 163 -0.87 -15.33 20.30
#